data_AF-A0A1F9MYZ6-F1
#
_entry.id   AF-A0A1F9MYZ6-F1
#
_cell.length_a   1.000
_cell.length_b   1.000
_cell.length_c   1.000
_cell.angle_alpha   90.00
_cell.angle_beta   90.00
_cell.angle_gamma   90.00
#
_symmetry.space_group_name_H-M   'P 1'
#
loop_
_entity.id
_entity.type
_entity.pdbx_description
1 polymer ?
#
loop_
_entity_poly.entity_id
_entity_poly.type
_entity_poly.pdbx_seq_one_letter_code
_entity_poly.pdbx_strand_id
1 'polypeptide(L)'
;MERLIERSLSLSVVAIAACWLSTASGADTLTYPDLIRRMTDLEHLAVLPLPGEKCAQWSSWDRASKHDAKTGKYVRWEANGDGNGIIRREGKQVVMAEMDGPGCIWRIWSARALNGHVKIFLDGQETPVVDLPFAKYFSGDAAPFNYPMLSYNLNLLGASGQNLYLPIPYQKSCKIVADEGWGQYYQFTYGTFPKGTTVPTFSAALAAEHAAALKKANDFFKDRLGTDPAGERSGQLAVCEKIAVPAGQTVRIAQLNGPGAITAIGVRTGFKDREDQMAALRRLVLKIRWDGQSKPAVWCPLGDFFGTAPGENLYKCLTTGMTKDGYYAYWYMPFAQSALVELVNEDGVSRQLQIEIAHAPLGRPFEGLGHFHAKWHRDTFPLPADRWPDWVMLRTQGRGRFCGVMLHVWNPRGGWWGEGD
;
A
#
# COMPACT_ATOMS: atom_id res chain seq x y z
N MET A 1 -78.37 -9.69 -15.23
CA MET A 1 -78.43 -11.15 -15.42
C MET A 1 -77.41 -11.50 -16.49
N GLU A 2 -76.38 -12.23 -16.08
CA GLU A 2 -75.49 -13.06 -16.94
C GLU A 2 -74.72 -12.41 -18.10
N ARG A 3 -73.43 -12.12 -17.89
CA ARG A 3 -72.30 -13.01 -18.27
C ARG A 3 -70.96 -12.33 -18.04
N LEU A 4 -70.17 -12.91 -17.13
CA LEU A 4 -68.74 -12.68 -17.01
C LEU A 4 -68.05 -13.12 -18.31
N ILE A 5 -67.19 -12.27 -18.85
CA ILE A 5 -66.17 -12.65 -19.83
C ILE A 5 -64.83 -12.49 -19.13
N GLU A 6 -64.25 -13.61 -18.72
CA GLU A 6 -62.86 -13.72 -18.28
C GLU A 6 -61.96 -13.43 -19.49
N ARG A 7 -61.15 -12.37 -19.39
CA ARG A 7 -60.04 -12.12 -20.30
C ARG A 7 -58.77 -12.70 -19.68
N SER A 8 -58.35 -13.84 -20.23
CA SER A 8 -57.03 -14.43 -20.03
C SER A 8 -55.94 -13.45 -20.48
N LEU A 9 -55.17 -12.90 -19.53
CA LEU A 9 -53.91 -12.20 -19.80
C LEU A 9 -52.82 -13.24 -20.09
N SER A 10 -52.39 -13.34 -21.34
CA SER A 10 -51.16 -14.04 -21.71
C SER A 10 -49.96 -13.17 -21.32
N LEU A 11 -49.26 -13.54 -20.24
CA LEU A 11 -47.95 -12.97 -19.90
C LEU A 11 -46.91 -13.52 -20.89
N SER A 12 -46.52 -12.72 -21.88
CA SER A 12 -45.32 -12.97 -22.67
C SER A 12 -44.08 -12.66 -21.81
N VAL A 13 -43.48 -13.70 -21.24
CA VAL A 13 -42.16 -13.61 -20.59
C VAL A 13 -41.11 -13.48 -21.70
N VAL A 14 -40.67 -12.25 -21.96
CA VAL A 14 -39.48 -11.98 -22.76
C VAL A 14 -38.27 -12.33 -21.90
N ALA A 15 -37.75 -13.55 -22.07
CA ALA A 15 -36.47 -13.95 -21.51
C ALA A 15 -35.35 -13.15 -22.19
N ILE A 16 -34.92 -12.06 -21.56
CA ILE A 16 -33.68 -11.37 -21.93
C ILE A 16 -32.54 -12.28 -21.48
N ALA A 17 -32.05 -13.10 -22.41
CA ALA A 17 -30.80 -13.83 -22.23
C ALA A 17 -29.67 -12.81 -22.12
N ALA A 18 -29.25 -12.51 -20.89
CA ALA A 18 -28.02 -11.79 -20.64
C ALA A 18 -26.86 -12.67 -21.13
N CYS A 19 -26.40 -12.45 -22.36
CA CYS A 19 -25.13 -12.95 -22.83
C CYS A 19 -24.03 -12.30 -22.00
N TRP A 20 -23.61 -12.99 -20.94
CA TRP A 20 -22.33 -12.75 -20.30
C TRP A 20 -21.24 -13.12 -21.31
N LEU A 21 -20.84 -12.14 -22.13
CA LEU A 21 -19.60 -12.20 -22.86
C LEU A 21 -18.49 -12.21 -21.81
N SER A 22 -18.05 -13.40 -21.42
CA SER A 22 -16.79 -13.60 -20.75
C SER A 22 -15.71 -13.16 -21.72
N THR A 23 -15.27 -11.91 -21.62
CA THR A 23 -13.98 -11.50 -22.18
C THR A 23 -12.95 -12.33 -21.43
N ALA A 24 -12.48 -13.42 -22.04
CA ALA A 24 -11.25 -14.05 -21.62
C ALA A 24 -10.17 -12.97 -21.73
N SER A 25 -9.81 -12.32 -20.62
CA SER A 25 -8.64 -11.45 -20.59
C SER A 25 -7.47 -12.34 -20.99
N GLY A 26 -6.72 -11.94 -22.00
CA GLY A 26 -5.49 -12.65 -22.38
C GLY A 26 -4.62 -12.89 -21.14
N ALA A 27 -3.86 -13.98 -21.16
CA ALA A 27 -2.84 -14.23 -20.15
C ALA A 27 -1.91 -13.01 -20.07
N ASP A 28 -1.98 -12.24 -18.99
CA ASP A 28 -1.06 -11.12 -18.77
C ASP A 28 0.35 -11.68 -18.60
N THR A 29 1.27 -11.23 -19.44
CA THR A 29 2.71 -11.52 -19.30
C THR A 29 3.38 -10.34 -18.63
N LEU A 30 4.05 -10.57 -17.49
CA LEU A 30 4.86 -9.57 -16.80
C LEU A 30 6.33 -9.93 -16.96
N THR A 31 7.12 -8.99 -17.48
CA THR A 31 8.57 -9.13 -17.52
C THR A 31 9.19 -8.75 -16.17
N TYR A 32 10.45 -9.11 -15.94
CA TYR A 32 11.13 -8.69 -14.71
C TYR A 32 11.26 -7.16 -14.57
N PRO A 33 11.58 -6.40 -15.65
CA PRO A 33 11.48 -4.94 -15.65
C PRO A 33 10.09 -4.40 -15.27
N ASP A 34 8.99 -5.04 -15.68
CA ASP A 34 7.64 -4.62 -15.27
C ASP A 34 7.44 -4.71 -13.76
N LEU A 35 7.95 -5.78 -13.15
CA LEU A 35 7.89 -6.00 -11.71
C LEU A 35 8.78 -5.01 -10.94
N ILE A 36 9.99 -4.73 -11.43
CA ILE A 36 10.88 -3.71 -10.85
C ILE A 36 10.23 -2.32 -10.92
N ARG A 37 9.61 -1.98 -12.06
CA ARG A 37 8.95 -0.69 -12.27
C ARG A 37 7.84 -0.43 -11.25
N ARG A 38 7.14 -1.48 -10.77
CA ARG A 38 6.09 -1.35 -9.74
C ARG A 38 6.59 -0.76 -8.41
N MET A 39 7.89 -0.80 -8.14
CA MET A 39 8.47 -0.21 -6.91
C MET A 39 8.29 1.31 -6.86
N THR A 40 8.20 1.99 -8.01
CA THR A 40 8.05 3.45 -8.08
C THR A 40 6.81 3.88 -8.87
N ASP A 41 6.01 2.94 -9.38
CA ASP A 41 4.80 3.23 -10.16
C ASP A 41 3.61 3.52 -9.24
N LEU A 42 3.39 4.81 -8.98
CA LEU A 42 2.26 5.27 -8.16
C LEU A 42 0.91 5.17 -8.89
N GLU A 43 0.89 5.08 -10.22
CA GLU A 43 -0.36 4.92 -10.99
C GLU A 43 -0.89 3.50 -10.89
N HIS A 44 0.01 2.51 -10.81
CA HIS A 44 -0.37 1.11 -10.58
C HIS A 44 -1.17 0.92 -9.29
N LEU A 45 -0.92 1.72 -8.26
CA LEU A 45 -1.66 1.66 -7.00
C LEU A 45 -3.15 1.99 -7.16
N ALA A 46 -3.50 2.78 -8.18
CA ALA A 46 -4.87 3.09 -8.52
C ALA A 46 -5.54 2.04 -9.41
N VAL A 47 -4.78 1.12 -10.01
CA VAL A 47 -5.35 0.04 -10.84
C VAL A 47 -6.00 -0.99 -9.94
N LEU A 48 -7.29 -1.26 -10.19
CA LEU A 48 -8.06 -2.23 -9.42
C LEU A 48 -7.42 -3.63 -9.55
N PRO A 49 -7.32 -4.38 -8.44
CA PRO A 49 -6.76 -5.74 -8.49
C PRO A 49 -7.64 -6.63 -9.37
N LEU A 50 -6.98 -7.46 -10.18
CA LEU A 50 -7.67 -8.43 -11.02
C LEU A 50 -8.32 -9.54 -10.16
N PRO A 51 -9.42 -10.17 -10.63
CA PRO A 51 -9.96 -11.34 -9.94
C PRO A 51 -8.91 -12.41 -9.71
N GLY A 52 -8.74 -12.84 -8.45
CA GLY A 52 -7.73 -13.81 -8.05
C GLY A 52 -6.40 -13.21 -7.62
N GLU A 53 -6.15 -11.92 -7.87
CA GLU A 53 -4.99 -11.22 -7.33
C GLU A 53 -5.12 -11.04 -5.81
N LYS A 54 -4.07 -11.37 -5.06
CA LYS A 54 -4.04 -11.26 -3.60
C LYS A 54 -2.70 -10.74 -3.11
N CYS A 55 -2.70 -10.10 -1.94
CA CYS A 55 -1.50 -9.82 -1.16
C CYS A 55 -1.61 -10.59 0.16
N ALA A 56 -0.53 -11.23 0.57
CA ALA A 56 -0.45 -12.00 1.80
C ALA A 56 0.96 -11.94 2.38
N GLN A 57 1.11 -12.44 3.60
CA GLN A 57 2.43 -12.65 4.18
C GLN A 57 2.52 -13.99 4.90
N TRP A 58 3.71 -14.58 4.86
CA TRP A 58 4.16 -15.54 5.86
C TRP A 58 4.99 -14.78 6.90
N SER A 59 4.70 -14.99 8.18
CA SER A 59 5.50 -14.41 9.25
C SER A 59 5.70 -15.39 10.40
N SER A 60 6.60 -15.01 11.30
CA SER A 60 6.93 -15.73 12.52
C SER A 60 5.90 -15.61 13.66
N TRP A 61 4.67 -15.18 13.36
CA TRP A 61 3.62 -14.92 14.36
C TRP A 61 3.32 -16.14 15.24
N ASP A 62 2.90 -15.92 16.48
CA ASP A 62 2.60 -16.97 17.45
C ASP A 62 1.40 -17.83 17.02
N ARG A 63 1.68 -19.05 16.52
CA ARG A 63 0.69 -20.01 16.01
C ARG A 63 -0.45 -20.38 16.97
N ALA A 64 -0.38 -19.98 18.25
CA ALA A 64 -1.51 -20.04 19.15
C ALA A 64 -2.68 -19.11 18.74
N SER A 65 -2.38 -17.94 18.13
CA SER A 65 -3.35 -16.91 17.71
C SER A 65 -4.06 -17.25 16.41
N LYS A 66 -5.21 -17.93 16.46
CA LYS A 66 -5.84 -18.46 15.24
C LYS A 66 -7.28 -18.03 15.07
N HIS A 67 -7.67 -17.81 13.82
CA HIS A 67 -9.07 -17.78 13.44
C HIS A 67 -9.56 -19.21 13.17
N ASP A 68 -10.53 -19.67 13.96
CA ASP A 68 -11.22 -20.93 13.72
C ASP A 68 -12.34 -20.72 12.70
N ALA A 69 -12.09 -21.11 11.46
CA ALA A 69 -13.05 -20.96 10.37
C ALA A 69 -14.39 -21.72 10.60
N LYS A 70 -14.43 -22.76 11.45
CA LYS A 70 -15.67 -23.51 11.73
C LYS A 70 -16.59 -22.75 12.67
N THR A 71 -16.01 -22.08 13.67
CA THR A 71 -16.77 -21.36 14.69
C THR A 71 -16.85 -19.86 14.42
N GLY A 72 -16.00 -19.35 13.52
CA GLY A 72 -15.81 -17.91 13.26
C GLY A 72 -15.12 -17.17 14.40
N LYS A 73 -14.60 -17.89 15.41
CA LYS A 73 -13.99 -17.30 16.60
C LYS A 73 -12.49 -17.13 16.46
N TYR A 74 -11.97 -16.13 17.14
CA TYR A 74 -10.55 -15.91 17.30
C TYR A 74 -10.10 -16.54 18.62
N VAL A 75 -9.12 -17.43 18.55
CA VAL A 75 -8.66 -18.27 19.66
C VAL A 75 -7.27 -17.84 20.05
N ARG A 76 -7.10 -17.47 21.33
CA ARG A 76 -5.84 -16.91 21.87
C ARG A 76 -5.30 -15.78 21.00
N TRP A 77 -6.18 -14.88 20.58
CA TRP A 77 -5.87 -13.81 19.64
C TRP A 77 -4.76 -12.89 20.15
N GLU A 78 -4.67 -12.76 21.48
CA GLU A 78 -3.68 -12.01 22.23
C GLU A 78 -2.31 -12.70 22.39
N ALA A 79 -2.11 -13.89 21.82
CA ALA A 79 -0.85 -14.61 21.94
C ALA A 79 0.30 -13.85 21.27
N ASN A 80 1.45 -13.80 21.93
CA ASN A 80 2.56 -12.88 21.63
C ASN A 80 3.93 -13.60 21.67
N GLY A 81 3.93 -14.93 21.51
CA GLY A 81 5.14 -15.77 21.44
C GLY A 81 5.82 -15.72 20.07
N ASP A 82 5.94 -14.54 19.47
CA ASP A 82 6.42 -14.36 18.11
C ASP A 82 7.88 -14.75 17.94
N GLY A 83 8.26 -15.06 16.70
CA GLY A 83 9.62 -15.46 16.33
C GLY A 83 9.80 -16.96 16.16
N ASN A 84 8.91 -17.78 16.73
CA ASN A 84 8.94 -19.25 16.60
C ASN A 84 7.94 -19.80 15.57
N GLY A 85 7.08 -18.96 15.01
CA GLY A 85 6.09 -19.38 14.02
C GLY A 85 6.73 -19.91 12.74
N ILE A 86 6.83 -21.22 12.58
CA ILE A 86 7.29 -21.89 11.35
C ILE A 86 6.17 -22.80 10.81
N ILE A 87 6.29 -23.26 9.56
CA ILE A 87 5.37 -24.26 9.01
C ILE A 87 5.70 -25.64 9.57
N ARG A 88 6.97 -26.06 9.47
CA ARG A 88 7.48 -27.35 9.97
C ARG A 88 9.00 -27.40 10.05
N ARG A 89 9.55 -28.47 10.63
CA ARG A 89 10.98 -28.81 10.60
C ARG A 89 11.25 -29.91 9.58
N GLU A 90 12.38 -29.81 8.89
CA GLU A 90 12.89 -30.83 7.97
C GLU A 90 14.36 -31.09 8.34
N GLY A 91 14.60 -32.13 9.16
CA GLY A 91 15.91 -32.38 9.76
C GLY A 91 16.33 -31.21 10.67
N LYS A 92 17.49 -30.60 10.37
CA LYS A 92 18.00 -29.41 11.08
C LYS A 92 17.43 -28.08 10.55
N GLN A 93 16.71 -28.12 9.43
CA GLN A 93 16.17 -26.93 8.80
C GLN A 93 14.73 -26.66 9.24
N VAL A 94 14.28 -25.42 9.06
CA VAL A 94 12.89 -25.01 9.26
C VAL A 94 12.30 -24.49 7.95
N VAL A 95 11.05 -24.89 7.66
CA VAL A 95 10.28 -24.34 6.55
C VAL A 95 9.51 -23.13 7.06
N MET A 96 9.77 -21.96 6.49
CA MET A 96 9.21 -20.69 6.93
C MET A 96 8.02 -20.23 6.09
N ALA A 97 8.03 -20.53 4.79
CA ALA A 97 6.99 -20.09 3.87
C ALA A 97 6.84 -21.08 2.71
N GLU A 98 5.59 -21.30 2.29
CA GLU A 98 5.23 -22.04 1.08
C GLU A 98 4.12 -21.29 0.35
N MET A 99 4.28 -21.08 -0.95
CA MET A 99 3.37 -20.34 -1.81
C MET A 99 3.15 -21.08 -3.13
N ASP A 100 1.92 -21.04 -3.64
CA ASP A 100 1.52 -21.66 -4.91
C ASP A 100 1.06 -20.61 -5.94
N GLY A 101 1.27 -20.94 -7.22
CA GLY A 101 0.81 -20.17 -8.38
C GLY A 101 1.83 -19.14 -8.88
N PRO A 102 1.47 -18.35 -9.91
CA PRO A 102 2.26 -17.20 -10.30
C PRO A 102 2.20 -16.15 -9.19
N GLY A 103 3.36 -15.73 -8.71
CA GLY A 103 3.46 -14.75 -7.64
C GLY A 103 4.77 -14.00 -7.65
N CYS A 104 4.90 -13.09 -6.70
CA CYS A 104 6.13 -12.34 -6.48
C CYS A 104 6.26 -11.98 -5.00
N ILE A 105 7.41 -12.29 -4.41
CA ILE A 105 7.77 -11.71 -3.10
C ILE A 105 8.14 -10.24 -3.34
N TRP A 106 7.56 -9.35 -2.55
CA TRP A 106 7.76 -7.89 -2.65
C TRP A 106 8.56 -7.33 -1.48
N ARG A 107 8.47 -7.96 -0.30
CA ARG A 107 9.22 -7.56 0.88
C ARG A 107 9.65 -8.79 1.67
N ILE A 108 10.92 -8.82 2.05
CA ILE A 108 11.42 -9.69 3.12
C ILE A 108 11.83 -8.79 4.29
N TRP A 109 11.45 -9.14 5.50
CA TRP A 109 11.81 -8.40 6.71
C TRP A 109 12.28 -9.33 7.82
N SER A 110 13.17 -8.82 8.66
CA SER A 110 13.55 -9.43 9.95
C SER A 110 13.94 -8.34 10.94
N ALA A 111 13.70 -8.58 12.23
CA ALA A 111 14.26 -7.76 13.31
C ALA A 111 15.65 -8.26 13.78
N ARG A 112 16.01 -9.51 13.43
CA ARG A 112 17.25 -10.14 13.89
C ARG A 112 17.70 -11.21 12.90
N ALA A 113 18.17 -10.82 11.72
CA ALA A 113 18.80 -11.74 10.79
C ALA A 113 20.28 -11.99 11.16
N LEU A 114 20.69 -13.25 11.16
CA LEU A 114 22.02 -13.71 11.55
C LEU A 114 22.68 -14.52 10.42
N ASN A 115 23.68 -15.36 10.75
CA ASN A 115 24.57 -16.00 9.78
C ASN A 115 24.06 -17.34 9.22
N GLY A 116 23.02 -17.93 9.81
CA GLY A 116 22.38 -19.11 9.23
C GLY A 116 21.78 -18.78 7.87
N HIS A 117 21.88 -19.72 6.95
CA HIS A 117 21.43 -19.50 5.58
C HIS A 117 19.92 -19.56 5.48
N VAL A 118 19.35 -18.62 4.73
CA VAL A 118 17.96 -18.67 4.28
C VAL A 118 17.97 -18.93 2.78
N LYS A 119 17.22 -19.95 2.38
CA LYS A 119 17.21 -20.51 1.04
C LYS A 119 15.85 -20.35 0.40
N ILE A 120 15.81 -19.88 -0.85
CA ILE A 120 14.58 -19.73 -1.63
C ILE A 120 14.62 -20.73 -2.79
N PHE A 121 13.63 -21.62 -2.84
CA PHE A 121 13.43 -22.58 -3.93
C PHE A 121 12.20 -22.16 -4.72
N LEU A 122 12.34 -22.03 -6.04
CA LEU A 122 11.25 -21.61 -6.91
C LEU A 122 10.91 -22.68 -7.93
N ASP A 123 9.62 -22.80 -8.23
CA ASP A 123 9.08 -23.56 -9.35
C ASP A 123 9.51 -25.03 -9.42
N GLY A 124 9.73 -25.63 -8.24
CA GLY A 124 10.12 -27.03 -8.08
C GLY A 124 11.59 -27.33 -8.35
N GLN A 125 12.45 -26.32 -8.45
CA GLN A 125 13.89 -26.51 -8.60
C GLN A 125 14.50 -27.14 -7.34
N GLU A 126 15.43 -28.09 -7.54
CA GLU A 126 16.17 -28.75 -6.44
C GLU A 126 17.24 -27.84 -5.83
N THR A 127 17.82 -26.96 -6.63
CA THR A 127 18.82 -25.97 -6.19
C THR A 127 18.12 -24.67 -5.83
N PRO A 128 18.42 -24.04 -4.67
CA PRO A 128 17.82 -22.76 -4.33
C PRO A 128 18.34 -21.64 -5.25
N VAL A 129 17.45 -20.73 -5.65
CA VAL A 129 17.81 -19.54 -6.46
C VAL A 129 18.50 -18.46 -5.62
N VAL A 130 18.37 -18.54 -4.29
CA VAL A 130 19.08 -17.73 -3.31
C VAL A 130 19.49 -18.65 -2.17
N ASP A 131 20.78 -18.65 -1.82
CA ASP A 131 21.33 -19.34 -0.67
C ASP A 131 22.41 -18.45 -0.04
N LEU A 132 22.02 -17.66 0.96
CA LEU A 132 22.89 -16.68 1.61
C LEU A 132 22.63 -16.70 3.12
N PRO A 133 23.63 -16.34 3.95
CA PRO A 133 23.38 -15.95 5.33
C PRO A 133 22.25 -14.92 5.39
N PHE A 134 21.29 -15.08 6.30
CA PHE A 134 20.10 -14.22 6.30
C PHE A 134 20.46 -12.73 6.45
N ALA A 135 21.46 -12.41 7.26
CA ALA A 135 21.98 -11.05 7.41
C ALA A 135 22.43 -10.41 6.07
N LYS A 136 22.87 -11.21 5.09
CA LYS A 136 23.31 -10.75 3.77
C LYS A 136 22.16 -10.42 2.81
N TYR A 137 20.92 -10.79 3.14
CA TYR A 137 19.75 -10.29 2.39
C TYR A 137 19.60 -8.77 2.50
N PHE A 138 20.09 -8.20 3.60
CA PHE A 138 19.80 -6.82 4.00
C PHE A 138 21.01 -5.90 3.94
N SER A 139 22.20 -6.42 3.63
CA SER A 139 23.45 -5.66 3.69
C SER A 139 23.64 -4.67 2.55
N GLY A 140 22.95 -4.88 1.42
CA GLY A 140 23.11 -4.06 0.22
C GLY A 140 24.45 -4.27 -0.51
N ASP A 141 25.25 -5.26 -0.09
CA ASP A 141 26.58 -5.56 -0.65
C ASP A 141 26.71 -6.96 -1.27
N ALA A 142 25.74 -7.85 -1.03
CA ALA A 142 25.79 -9.25 -1.48
C ALA A 142 24.86 -9.46 -2.67
N ALA A 143 25.40 -10.00 -3.77
CA ALA A 143 24.60 -10.36 -4.94
C ALA A 143 23.63 -11.52 -4.60
N PRO A 144 22.40 -11.52 -5.16
CA PRO A 144 21.86 -10.56 -6.13
C PRO A 144 21.22 -9.30 -5.50
N PHE A 145 21.35 -9.10 -4.18
CA PHE A 145 20.72 -8.03 -3.40
C PHE A 145 21.63 -6.83 -3.12
N ASN A 146 22.66 -6.64 -3.95
CA ASN A 146 23.70 -5.61 -3.80
C ASN A 146 23.22 -4.21 -4.26
N TYR A 147 22.08 -3.77 -3.73
CA TYR A 147 21.43 -2.48 -3.98
C TYR A 147 21.06 -1.83 -2.63
N PRO A 148 21.86 -0.89 -2.10
CA PRO A 148 21.68 -0.36 -0.75
C PRO A 148 20.33 0.33 -0.48
N MET A 149 19.66 0.85 -1.51
CA MET A 149 18.33 1.45 -1.37
C MET A 149 17.19 0.45 -1.61
N LEU A 150 17.51 -0.81 -1.90
CA LEU A 150 16.53 -1.90 -1.97
C LEU A 150 16.74 -2.93 -0.85
N SER A 151 17.91 -2.87 -0.17
CA SER A 151 18.34 -3.76 0.91
C SER A 151 18.79 -2.90 2.10
N TYR A 152 17.91 -2.78 3.09
CA TYR A 152 18.08 -1.90 4.24
C TYR A 152 18.46 -2.70 5.49
N ASN A 153 19.61 -2.41 6.05
CA ASN A 153 19.97 -2.81 7.40
C ASN A 153 19.86 -1.60 8.35
N LEU A 154 18.67 -1.37 8.92
CA LEU A 154 18.44 -0.19 9.76
C LEU A 154 19.14 -0.29 11.12
N ASN A 155 19.78 -1.42 11.47
CA ASN A 155 20.59 -1.54 12.68
C ASN A 155 21.69 -0.49 12.72
N LEU A 156 22.23 -0.12 11.55
CA LEU A 156 23.24 0.93 11.41
C LEU A 156 22.69 2.33 11.75
N LEU A 157 21.37 2.50 11.77
CA LEU A 157 20.65 3.74 12.09
C LEU A 157 19.98 3.68 13.48
N GLY A 158 20.32 2.69 14.31
CA GLY A 158 19.78 2.54 15.66
C GLY A 158 18.39 1.88 15.73
N ALA A 159 17.94 1.21 14.65
CA ALA A 159 16.67 0.49 14.62
C ALA A 159 16.86 -0.98 14.25
N SER A 160 16.10 -1.91 14.81
CA SER A 160 16.32 -3.35 14.54
C SER A 160 15.74 -3.87 13.22
N GLY A 161 14.95 -3.07 12.51
CA GLY A 161 14.30 -3.49 11.27
C GLY A 161 15.27 -3.69 10.11
N GLN A 162 15.15 -4.80 9.40
CA GLN A 162 15.91 -5.11 8.20
C GLN A 162 14.92 -5.41 7.08
N ASN A 163 15.08 -4.80 5.90
CA ASN A 163 14.13 -4.92 4.79
C ASN A 163 14.84 -5.22 3.47
N LEU A 164 14.26 -6.08 2.66
CA LEU A 164 14.64 -6.31 1.27
C LEU A 164 13.39 -6.10 0.40
N TYR A 165 13.47 -5.21 -0.58
CA TYR A 165 12.38 -4.83 -1.49
C TYR A 165 12.60 -5.30 -2.94
N LEU A 166 13.63 -6.10 -3.20
CA LEU A 166 13.89 -6.62 -4.53
C LEU A 166 12.81 -7.65 -4.92
N PRO A 167 12.09 -7.48 -6.05
CA PRO A 167 11.04 -8.42 -6.44
C PRO A 167 11.59 -9.81 -6.75
N ILE A 168 11.00 -10.86 -6.18
CA ILE A 168 11.38 -12.26 -6.44
C ILE A 168 10.16 -12.99 -7.02
N PRO A 169 9.96 -12.93 -8.36
CA PRO A 169 8.85 -13.64 -9.01
C PRO A 169 9.06 -15.14 -9.14
N TYR A 170 7.95 -15.87 -9.17
CA TYR A 170 7.89 -17.32 -9.34
C TYR A 170 6.61 -17.69 -10.10
N GLN A 171 6.68 -18.67 -11.00
CA GLN A 171 5.57 -19.00 -11.90
C GLN A 171 4.61 -20.04 -11.32
N LYS A 172 5.12 -20.96 -10.51
CA LYS A 172 4.42 -22.17 -10.04
C LYS A 172 4.44 -22.27 -8.52
N SER A 173 5.58 -22.06 -7.88
CA SER A 173 5.71 -22.22 -6.44
C SER A 173 6.93 -21.52 -5.85
N CYS A 174 6.87 -21.24 -4.55
CA CYS A 174 8.00 -20.78 -3.76
C CYS A 174 8.03 -21.52 -2.43
N LYS A 175 9.20 -22.00 -2.03
CA LYS A 175 9.47 -22.58 -0.70
C LYS A 175 10.67 -21.87 -0.09
N ILE A 176 10.53 -21.40 1.14
CA ILE A 176 11.61 -20.74 1.88
C ILE A 176 11.99 -21.59 3.10
N VAL A 177 13.26 -21.92 3.19
CA VAL A 177 13.85 -22.78 4.23
C VAL A 177 14.97 -22.03 4.92
N ALA A 178 15.14 -22.22 6.23
CA ALA A 178 16.23 -21.64 6.99
C ALA A 178 17.03 -22.70 7.74
N ASP A 179 18.35 -22.56 7.73
CA ASP A 179 19.29 -23.36 8.53
C ASP A 179 19.35 -22.86 9.97
N GLU A 180 19.93 -23.67 10.87
CA GLU A 180 20.22 -23.23 12.23
C GLU A 180 21.04 -21.93 12.24
N GLY A 181 20.77 -21.06 13.21
CA GLY A 181 21.46 -19.77 13.33
C GLY A 181 20.98 -18.67 12.37
N TRP A 182 19.84 -18.85 11.68
CA TRP A 182 19.28 -17.84 10.76
C TRP A 182 18.87 -16.54 11.48
N GLY A 183 18.47 -16.61 12.76
CA GLY A 183 18.04 -15.44 13.52
C GLY A 183 16.67 -15.59 14.17
N GLN A 184 15.96 -14.46 14.32
CA GLN A 184 14.61 -14.38 14.85
C GLN A 184 13.78 -13.31 14.13
N TYR A 185 12.47 -13.55 14.12
CA TYR A 185 11.44 -12.74 13.48
C TYR A 185 11.60 -12.67 11.96
N TYR A 186 10.52 -12.97 11.23
CA TYR A 186 10.53 -12.81 9.79
C TYR A 186 9.16 -12.44 9.25
N GLN A 187 9.17 -11.76 8.11
CA GLN A 187 8.00 -11.58 7.26
C GLN A 187 8.43 -11.76 5.80
N PHE A 188 7.64 -12.50 5.04
CA PHE A 188 7.72 -12.63 3.59
C PHE A 188 6.39 -12.15 3.00
N THR A 189 6.34 -10.88 2.58
CA THR A 189 5.16 -10.30 1.93
C THR A 189 5.21 -10.59 0.44
N TYR A 190 4.13 -11.16 -0.10
CA TYR A 190 4.05 -11.57 -1.49
C TYR A 190 2.69 -11.25 -2.12
N GLY A 191 2.70 -11.08 -3.43
CA GLY A 191 1.50 -11.05 -4.26
C GLY A 191 1.28 -12.38 -4.96
N THR A 192 0.02 -12.79 -5.09
CA THR A 192 -0.41 -13.86 -6.00
C THR A 192 -1.10 -13.21 -7.18
N PHE A 193 -0.70 -13.57 -8.39
CA PHE A 193 -1.34 -13.13 -9.63
C PHE A 193 -2.48 -14.07 -10.04
N PRO A 194 -3.39 -13.64 -10.92
CA PRO A 194 -4.35 -14.53 -11.54
C PRO A 194 -3.68 -15.77 -12.15
N LYS A 195 -4.35 -16.94 -12.10
CA LYS A 195 -3.76 -18.24 -12.52
C LYS A 195 -3.19 -18.26 -13.94
N GLY A 196 -3.70 -17.43 -14.84
CA GLY A 196 -3.23 -17.33 -16.23
C GLY A 196 -2.06 -16.36 -16.44
N THR A 197 -1.62 -15.64 -15.41
CA THR A 197 -0.52 -14.68 -15.53
C THR A 197 0.81 -15.41 -15.73
N THR A 198 1.57 -14.98 -16.74
CA THR A 198 2.92 -15.45 -16.98
C THR A 198 3.91 -14.48 -16.32
N VAL A 199 4.80 -15.01 -15.48
CA VAL A 199 5.88 -14.27 -14.81
C VAL A 199 7.18 -15.04 -14.90
N PRO A 200 8.35 -14.37 -14.95
CA PRO A 200 9.63 -15.06 -14.95
C PRO A 200 9.87 -15.73 -13.59
N THR A 201 10.62 -16.83 -13.60
CA THR A 201 11.22 -17.38 -12.38
C THR A 201 12.47 -16.57 -12.04
N PHE A 202 12.53 -16.02 -10.82
CA PHE A 202 13.70 -15.27 -10.37
C PHE A 202 14.98 -16.12 -10.37
N SER A 203 16.11 -15.52 -10.73
CA SER A 203 17.45 -16.07 -10.54
C SER A 203 18.48 -14.95 -10.43
N ALA A 204 19.67 -15.23 -9.90
CA ALA A 204 20.77 -14.28 -9.90
C ALA A 204 21.17 -13.83 -11.33
N ALA A 205 21.04 -14.71 -12.32
CA ALA A 205 21.29 -14.38 -13.73
C ALA A 205 20.25 -13.39 -14.28
N LEU A 206 18.96 -13.60 -13.99
CA LEU A 206 17.89 -12.66 -14.36
C LEU A 206 18.10 -11.28 -13.72
N ALA A 207 18.51 -11.26 -12.45
CA ALA A 207 18.83 -10.02 -11.75
C ALA A 207 20.03 -9.29 -12.40
N ALA A 208 21.08 -10.02 -12.78
CA ALA A 208 22.24 -9.47 -13.47
C ALA A 208 21.90 -8.95 -14.87
N GLU A 209 21.10 -9.68 -15.64
CA GLU A 209 20.61 -9.28 -16.97
C GLU A 209 19.85 -7.95 -16.91
N HIS A 210 19.07 -7.74 -15.85
CA HIS A 210 18.26 -6.54 -15.65
C HIS A 210 18.85 -5.55 -14.62
N ALA A 211 20.17 -5.60 -14.40
CA ALA A 211 20.85 -4.73 -13.41
C ALA A 211 20.62 -3.24 -13.66
N ALA A 212 20.45 -2.81 -14.92
CA ALA A 212 20.16 -1.41 -15.27
C ALA A 212 18.80 -0.94 -14.71
N ALA A 213 17.78 -1.81 -14.75
CA ALA A 213 16.45 -1.48 -14.21
C ALA A 213 16.48 -1.42 -12.67
N LEU A 214 17.16 -2.39 -12.03
CA LEU A 214 17.36 -2.38 -10.57
C LEU A 214 18.16 -1.16 -10.12
N LYS A 215 19.23 -0.81 -10.83
CA LYS A 215 20.03 0.39 -10.56
C LYS A 215 19.18 1.65 -10.69
N LYS A 216 18.33 1.76 -11.72
CA LYS A 216 17.43 2.91 -11.89
C LYS A 216 16.48 3.06 -10.69
N ALA A 217 15.89 1.98 -10.20
CA ALA A 217 15.03 2.01 -9.01
C ALA A 217 15.82 2.40 -7.76
N ASN A 218 16.98 1.78 -7.54
CA ASN A 218 17.88 2.10 -6.42
C ASN A 218 18.29 3.59 -6.41
N ASP A 219 18.73 4.12 -7.55
CA ASP A 219 19.17 5.51 -7.66
C ASP A 219 18.01 6.49 -7.48
N PHE A 220 16.77 6.13 -7.88
CA PHE A 220 15.60 6.94 -7.58
C PHE A 220 15.40 7.10 -6.07
N PHE A 221 15.43 5.99 -5.32
CA PHE A 221 15.27 6.03 -3.86
C PHE A 221 16.43 6.75 -3.16
N LYS A 222 17.63 6.73 -3.75
CA LYS A 222 18.81 7.43 -3.23
C LYS A 222 18.71 8.94 -3.42
N ASP A 223 18.45 9.37 -4.66
CA ASP A 223 18.74 10.73 -5.10
C ASP A 223 17.48 11.55 -5.42
N ARG A 224 16.32 10.90 -5.60
CA ARG A 224 15.11 11.52 -6.16
C ARG A 224 13.86 11.43 -5.29
N LEU A 225 13.97 10.95 -4.06
CA LEU A 225 12.85 11.02 -3.10
C LEU A 225 12.38 12.47 -2.94
N GLY A 226 11.05 12.64 -2.94
CA GLY A 226 10.39 13.95 -3.01
C GLY A 226 10.30 14.56 -4.40
N THR A 227 10.40 13.74 -5.45
CA THR A 227 9.99 14.09 -6.81
C THR A 227 8.96 13.09 -7.32
N ASP A 228 8.07 13.50 -8.23
CA ASP A 228 7.13 12.58 -8.86
C ASP A 228 7.89 11.54 -9.72
N PRO A 229 7.79 10.23 -9.40
CA PRO A 229 8.47 9.19 -10.16
C PRO A 229 7.98 9.06 -11.62
N ALA A 230 6.75 9.45 -11.91
CA ALA A 230 6.19 9.42 -13.27
C ALA A 230 6.67 10.61 -14.13
N GLY A 231 7.06 11.71 -13.48
CA GLY A 231 7.40 12.96 -14.16
C GLY A 231 6.18 13.66 -14.76
N GLU A 232 6.43 14.51 -15.75
CA GLU A 232 5.37 15.28 -16.42
C GLU A 232 4.52 14.39 -17.33
N ARG A 233 3.19 14.55 -17.23
CA ARG A 233 2.22 13.84 -18.05
C ARG A 233 1.73 14.72 -19.19
N SER A 234 1.36 14.10 -20.31
CA SER A 234 0.77 14.82 -21.44
C SER A 234 -0.54 15.51 -21.02
N GLY A 235 -0.67 16.80 -21.32
CA GLY A 235 -1.84 17.60 -20.96
C GLY A 235 -1.97 17.90 -19.46
N GLN A 236 -0.90 17.72 -18.68
CA GLN A 236 -0.91 18.09 -17.26
C GLN A 236 -1.10 19.60 -17.09
N LEU A 237 -1.98 19.96 -16.15
CA LEU A 237 -2.26 21.33 -15.73
C LEU A 237 -2.14 21.41 -14.20
N ALA A 238 -2.05 22.62 -13.67
CA ALA A 238 -2.04 22.87 -12.24
C ALA A 238 -2.93 24.06 -11.87
N VAL A 239 -3.68 23.91 -10.79
CA VAL A 239 -4.39 24.99 -10.11
C VAL A 239 -3.53 25.44 -8.94
N CYS A 240 -3.02 26.68 -8.98
CA CYS A 240 -2.14 27.25 -7.96
C CYS A 240 -2.82 28.44 -7.29
N GLU A 241 -3.21 28.29 -6.03
CA GLU A 241 -3.99 29.29 -5.32
C GLU A 241 -3.27 29.73 -4.03
N LYS A 242 -3.29 31.03 -3.75
CA LYS A 242 -2.97 31.57 -2.43
C LYS A 242 -4.28 31.94 -1.74
N ILE A 243 -4.66 31.15 -0.75
CA ILE A 243 -5.99 31.21 -0.15
C ILE A 243 -5.93 31.70 1.30
N ALA A 244 -6.98 32.37 1.72
CA ALA A 244 -7.35 32.49 3.12
C ALA A 244 -8.56 31.59 3.38
N VAL A 245 -8.48 30.79 4.44
CA VAL A 245 -9.56 29.92 4.90
C VAL A 245 -10.01 30.45 6.26
N PRO A 246 -11.11 31.23 6.31
CA PRO A 246 -11.59 31.81 7.57
C PRO A 246 -11.94 30.72 8.60
N ALA A 247 -11.92 31.09 9.87
CA ALA A 247 -12.25 30.19 10.98
C ALA A 247 -13.65 29.55 10.78
N GLY A 248 -13.74 28.23 10.97
CA GLY A 248 -14.97 27.47 10.81
C GLY A 248 -15.50 27.35 9.38
N GLN A 249 -14.82 27.90 8.37
CA GLN A 249 -15.30 27.91 6.98
C GLN A 249 -14.70 26.79 6.15
N THR A 250 -15.39 26.49 5.04
CA THR A 250 -14.88 25.62 3.96
C THR A 250 -14.61 26.47 2.74
N VAL A 251 -13.43 26.32 2.15
CA VAL A 251 -13.05 26.99 0.89
C VAL A 251 -12.86 25.93 -0.19
N ARG A 252 -13.44 26.18 -1.37
CA ARG A 252 -13.21 25.36 -2.57
C ARG A 252 -11.87 25.74 -3.18
N ILE A 253 -11.01 24.75 -3.39
CA ILE A 253 -9.69 24.92 -4.01
C ILE A 253 -9.79 24.69 -5.52
N ALA A 254 -10.41 23.58 -5.91
CA ALA A 254 -10.55 23.21 -7.31
C ALA A 254 -11.88 22.47 -7.54
N GLN A 255 -12.46 22.69 -8.72
CA GLN A 255 -13.53 21.89 -9.31
C GLN A 255 -13.03 21.43 -10.67
N LEU A 256 -12.57 20.18 -10.76
CA LEU A 256 -12.08 19.58 -11.99
C LEU A 256 -13.24 18.81 -12.63
N ASN A 257 -13.46 19.00 -13.94
CA ASN A 257 -14.56 18.38 -14.67
C ASN A 257 -14.03 17.54 -15.83
N GLY A 258 -14.72 16.45 -16.14
CA GLY A 258 -14.31 15.43 -17.10
C GLY A 258 -13.43 14.35 -16.46
N PRO A 259 -13.10 13.28 -17.20
CA PRO A 259 -12.20 12.24 -16.73
C PRO A 259 -10.77 12.76 -16.58
N GLY A 260 -10.14 12.47 -15.45
CA GLY A 260 -8.76 12.89 -15.17
C GLY A 260 -8.23 12.26 -13.89
N ALA A 261 -7.01 12.62 -13.51
CA ALA A 261 -6.44 12.26 -12.23
C ALA A 261 -5.73 13.47 -11.60
N ILE A 262 -5.89 13.65 -10.28
CA ILE A 262 -4.97 14.48 -9.51
C ILE A 262 -3.67 13.69 -9.38
N THR A 263 -2.55 14.31 -9.76
CA THR A 263 -1.23 13.67 -9.85
C THR A 263 -0.27 14.20 -8.80
N ALA A 264 -0.50 15.42 -8.31
CA ALA A 264 0.20 15.95 -7.15
C ALA A 264 -0.68 16.94 -6.37
N ILE A 265 -0.47 16.97 -5.06
CA ILE A 265 -0.93 18.04 -4.17
C ILE A 265 0.28 18.63 -3.48
N GLY A 266 0.48 19.95 -3.66
CA GLY A 266 1.55 20.72 -3.04
C GLY A 266 1.00 21.74 -2.06
N VAL A 267 1.64 21.93 -0.90
CA VAL A 267 1.25 22.97 0.07
C VAL A 267 2.47 23.73 0.57
N ARG A 268 2.35 25.05 0.65
CA ARG A 268 3.26 25.92 1.40
C ARG A 268 2.46 26.78 2.37
N THR A 269 2.87 26.81 3.62
CA THR A 269 2.18 27.55 4.68
C THR A 269 3.20 28.09 5.67
N GLY A 270 2.87 29.21 6.31
CA GLY A 270 3.65 29.80 7.39
C GLY A 270 2.93 29.62 8.72
N PHE A 271 3.69 29.58 9.80
CA PHE A 271 3.16 29.49 11.16
C PHE A 271 3.86 30.50 12.04
N LYS A 272 3.16 30.98 13.07
CA LYS A 272 3.74 31.91 14.05
C LYS A 272 4.78 31.23 14.93
N ASP A 273 4.45 30.04 15.43
CA ASP A 273 5.25 29.26 16.36
C ASP A 273 4.86 27.76 16.27
N ARG A 274 5.45 26.92 17.12
CA ARG A 274 5.23 25.46 17.11
C ARG A 274 3.80 25.08 17.51
N GLU A 275 3.19 25.78 18.47
CA GLU A 275 1.83 25.49 18.90
C GLU A 275 0.83 25.83 17.78
N ASP A 276 1.04 26.99 17.14
CA ASP A 276 0.27 27.42 15.98
C ASP A 276 0.39 26.43 14.82
N GLN A 277 1.61 25.93 14.55
CA GLN A 277 1.86 24.91 13.54
C GLN A 277 1.12 23.60 13.83
N MET A 278 1.22 23.09 15.07
CA MET A 278 0.54 21.85 15.45
C MET A 278 -0.98 21.99 15.36
N ALA A 279 -1.53 23.15 15.78
CA ALA A 279 -2.95 23.45 15.66
C ALA A 279 -3.39 23.54 14.19
N ALA A 280 -2.69 24.32 13.36
CA ALA A 280 -3.01 24.51 11.95
C ALA A 280 -3.02 23.19 11.18
N LEU A 281 -1.98 22.37 11.31
CA LEU A 281 -1.90 21.10 10.58
C LEU A 281 -2.88 20.03 11.06
N ARG A 282 -3.38 20.16 12.30
CA ARG A 282 -4.43 19.27 12.84
C ARG A 282 -5.84 19.74 12.50
N ARG A 283 -6.07 21.05 12.31
CA ARG A 283 -7.40 21.66 12.17
C ARG A 283 -7.71 22.15 10.76
N LEU A 284 -6.72 22.30 9.89
CA LEU A 284 -6.96 22.35 8.45
C LEU A 284 -7.19 20.93 7.96
N VAL A 285 -8.34 20.68 7.36
CA VAL A 285 -8.74 19.35 6.89
C VAL A 285 -8.89 19.37 5.38
N LEU A 286 -8.10 18.52 4.70
CA LEU A 286 -8.25 18.27 3.28
C LEU A 286 -9.47 17.37 3.05
N LYS A 287 -10.35 17.83 2.16
CA LYS A 287 -11.57 17.12 1.78
C LYS A 287 -11.65 16.98 0.28
N ILE A 288 -11.84 15.76 -0.20
CA ILE A 288 -12.01 15.49 -1.64
C ILE A 288 -13.24 14.60 -1.88
N ARG A 289 -14.07 15.00 -2.84
CA ARG A 289 -15.19 14.22 -3.37
C ARG A 289 -14.92 13.89 -4.83
N TRP A 290 -15.19 12.65 -5.21
CA TRP A 290 -15.10 12.18 -6.58
C TRP A 290 -16.49 12.03 -7.17
N ASP A 291 -16.67 12.37 -8.45
CA ASP A 291 -17.83 12.00 -9.26
C ASP A 291 -19.19 12.26 -8.61
N GLY A 292 -19.33 13.43 -7.96
CA GLY A 292 -20.56 13.84 -7.30
C GLY A 292 -20.93 13.04 -6.03
N GLN A 293 -20.04 12.21 -5.49
CA GLN A 293 -20.29 11.44 -4.28
C GLN A 293 -20.70 12.35 -3.11
N SER A 294 -21.76 11.96 -2.39
CA SER A 294 -22.31 12.73 -1.28
C SER A 294 -21.34 12.83 -0.09
N LYS A 295 -20.60 11.74 0.16
CA LYS A 295 -19.58 11.66 1.21
C LYS A 295 -18.19 11.88 0.61
N PRO A 296 -17.30 12.62 1.30
CA PRO A 296 -15.93 12.78 0.83
C PRO A 296 -15.18 11.45 0.90
N ALA A 297 -14.41 11.14 -0.13
CA ALA A 297 -13.53 9.97 -0.16
C ALA A 297 -12.23 10.24 0.63
N VAL A 298 -11.73 11.47 0.57
CA VAL A 298 -10.64 11.97 1.40
C VAL A 298 -11.21 12.89 2.47
N TRP A 299 -10.94 12.59 3.73
CA TRP A 299 -11.17 13.52 4.84
C TRP A 299 -10.06 13.28 5.86
N CYS A 300 -9.07 14.18 5.90
CA CYS A 300 -7.86 14.01 6.69
C CYS A 300 -7.29 15.38 7.09
N PRO A 301 -6.89 15.59 8.35
CA PRO A 301 -6.08 16.75 8.72
C PRO A 301 -4.85 16.88 7.82
N LEU A 302 -4.47 18.12 7.51
CA LEU A 302 -3.46 18.42 6.51
C LEU A 302 -2.11 17.81 6.86
N GLY A 303 -1.69 17.89 8.14
CA GLY A 303 -0.46 17.26 8.59
C GLY A 303 -0.46 15.75 8.44
N ASP A 304 -1.54 15.11 8.91
CA ASP A 304 -1.72 13.66 8.86
C ASP A 304 -1.81 13.14 7.41
N PHE A 305 -2.44 13.91 6.50
CA PHE A 305 -2.48 13.59 5.07
C PHE A 305 -1.09 13.55 4.44
N PHE A 306 -0.23 14.49 4.82
CA PHE A 306 1.18 14.50 4.43
C PHE A 306 2.04 13.57 5.29
N GLY A 307 1.45 12.63 6.04
CA GLY A 307 2.13 11.47 6.60
C GLY A 307 3.00 11.73 7.83
N THR A 308 2.75 12.80 8.58
CA THR A 308 3.41 12.98 9.88
C THR A 308 2.55 13.71 10.91
N ALA A 309 2.80 13.43 12.18
CA ALA A 309 2.13 14.04 13.32
C ALA A 309 3.02 13.95 14.58
N PRO A 310 2.82 14.86 15.57
CA PRO A 310 2.02 16.07 15.46
C PRO A 310 2.80 17.20 14.77
N GLY A 311 2.08 18.08 14.07
CA GLY A 311 2.66 19.21 13.37
C GLY A 311 3.60 18.78 12.24
N GLU A 312 4.53 19.66 11.89
CA GLU A 312 5.51 19.40 10.84
C GLU A 312 6.68 18.58 11.41
N ASN A 313 7.06 17.54 10.67
CA ASN A 313 8.33 16.84 10.84
C ASN A 313 8.92 16.63 9.44
N LEU A 314 10.14 17.12 9.21
CA LEU A 314 10.73 17.07 7.88
C LEU A 314 11.14 15.65 7.50
N TYR A 315 10.64 15.16 6.37
CA TYR A 315 10.97 13.84 5.85
C TYR A 315 10.69 13.77 4.34
N LYS A 316 11.26 12.74 3.69
CA LYS A 316 10.97 12.42 2.29
C LYS A 316 10.58 10.95 2.16
N CYS A 317 9.48 10.68 1.48
CA CYS A 317 9.06 9.36 1.07
C CYS A 317 8.63 9.39 -0.41
N LEU A 318 8.33 8.23 -0.99
CA LEU A 318 7.92 8.12 -2.39
C LEU A 318 6.59 8.85 -2.65
N THR A 319 5.61 8.66 -1.77
CA THR A 319 4.23 9.12 -1.98
C THR A 319 3.95 10.47 -1.35
N THR A 320 4.52 10.77 -0.18
CA THR A 320 4.29 12.00 0.59
C THR A 320 5.57 12.49 1.26
N GLY A 321 5.62 13.77 1.60
CA GLY A 321 6.68 14.32 2.42
C GLY A 321 6.46 15.77 2.83
N MET A 322 7.21 16.18 3.85
CA MET A 322 7.30 17.56 4.29
C MET A 322 8.76 18.02 4.21
N THR A 323 9.03 19.03 3.38
CA THR A 323 10.38 19.59 3.22
C THR A 323 10.36 21.08 3.54
N LYS A 324 11.55 21.69 3.58
CA LYS A 324 11.66 23.15 3.76
C LYS A 324 11.03 23.95 2.61
N ASP A 325 10.88 23.33 1.43
CA ASP A 325 10.34 23.96 0.23
C ASP A 325 8.81 23.80 0.12
N GLY A 326 8.19 23.04 1.03
CA GLY A 326 6.77 22.74 1.06
C GLY A 326 6.49 21.25 1.26
N TYR A 327 5.20 20.93 1.32
CA TYR A 327 4.70 19.57 1.46
C TYR A 327 4.25 19.06 0.10
N TYR A 328 4.43 17.76 -0.13
CA TYR A 328 4.03 17.12 -1.37
C TYR A 328 3.29 15.80 -1.11
N ALA A 329 2.36 15.49 -2.00
CA ALA A 329 1.73 14.19 -2.12
C ALA A 329 1.61 13.84 -3.61
N TYR A 330 2.24 12.75 -4.06
CA TYR A 330 2.29 12.29 -5.45
C TYR A 330 1.37 11.09 -5.72
N TRP A 331 0.35 10.89 -4.88
CA TRP A 331 -0.66 9.87 -5.11
C TRP A 331 -1.40 10.14 -6.44
N TYR A 332 -1.52 9.12 -7.29
CA TYR A 332 -2.36 9.19 -8.47
C TYR A 332 -3.83 8.96 -8.07
N MET A 333 -4.67 10.00 -8.20
CA MET A 333 -6.07 9.98 -7.75
C MET A 333 -7.03 10.16 -8.92
N PRO A 334 -7.44 9.08 -9.60
CA PRO A 334 -8.31 9.15 -10.77
C PRO A 334 -9.77 9.42 -10.42
N PHE A 335 -10.47 10.08 -11.33
CA PHE A 335 -11.91 10.35 -11.31
C PHE A 335 -12.50 10.27 -12.72
N ALA A 336 -13.76 9.82 -12.84
CA ALA A 336 -14.41 9.58 -14.12
C ALA A 336 -15.10 10.82 -14.68
N GLN A 337 -15.67 11.65 -13.81
CA GLN A 337 -16.54 12.76 -14.16
C GLN A 337 -16.11 14.07 -13.51
N SER A 338 -15.71 14.07 -12.23
CA SER A 338 -15.29 15.28 -11.54
C SER A 338 -14.51 15.02 -10.26
N ALA A 339 -13.72 16.02 -9.86
CA ALA A 339 -13.11 16.10 -8.54
C ALA A 339 -13.41 17.46 -7.90
N LEU A 340 -13.94 17.45 -6.68
CA LEU A 340 -14.12 18.63 -5.85
C LEU A 340 -13.12 18.58 -4.70
N VAL A 341 -12.16 19.51 -4.70
CA VAL A 341 -11.14 19.66 -3.66
C VAL A 341 -11.50 20.87 -2.79
N GLU A 342 -11.60 20.64 -1.48
CA GLU A 342 -11.98 21.63 -0.49
C GLU A 342 -10.99 21.59 0.68
N LEU A 343 -10.78 22.75 1.32
CA LEU A 343 -10.10 22.84 2.60
C LEU A 343 -11.07 23.37 3.65
N VAL A 344 -11.21 22.64 4.74
CA VAL A 344 -12.04 23.01 5.90
C VAL A 344 -11.11 23.54 6.99
N ASN A 345 -11.45 24.68 7.58
CA ASN A 345 -10.73 25.19 8.74
C ASN A 345 -11.57 24.97 10.01
N GLU A 346 -11.21 23.96 10.80
CA GLU A 346 -11.82 23.65 12.09
C GLU A 346 -11.17 24.42 13.25
N ASP A 347 -10.33 25.42 12.95
CA ASP A 347 -9.69 26.28 13.94
C ASP A 347 -10.52 27.53 14.28
N GLY A 348 -10.18 28.15 15.39
CA GLY A 348 -10.75 29.43 15.84
C GLY A 348 -10.13 30.66 15.18
N VAL A 349 -9.13 30.49 14.30
CA VAL A 349 -8.42 31.57 13.61
C VAL A 349 -8.39 31.32 12.10
N SER A 350 -8.35 32.40 11.32
CA SER A 350 -8.18 32.31 9.86
C SER A 350 -6.80 31.77 9.52
N ARG A 351 -6.72 30.92 8.49
CA ARG A 351 -5.48 30.29 8.02
C ARG A 351 -5.16 30.73 6.61
N GLN A 352 -3.87 30.91 6.30
CA GLN A 352 -3.41 31.27 4.96
C GLN A 352 -2.39 30.25 4.47
N LEU A 353 -2.53 29.82 3.23
CA LEU A 353 -1.61 28.89 2.59
C LEU A 353 -1.62 29.07 1.07
N GLN A 354 -0.54 28.62 0.45
CA GLN A 354 -0.48 28.34 -0.97
C GLN A 354 -0.73 26.84 -1.18
N ILE A 355 -1.61 26.51 -2.10
CA ILE A 355 -1.91 25.12 -2.48
C ILE A 355 -1.84 24.97 -3.99
N GLU A 356 -1.27 23.86 -4.43
CA GLU A 356 -1.17 23.45 -5.81
C GLU A 356 -1.85 22.10 -6.00
N ILE A 357 -2.76 22.01 -6.98
CA ILE A 357 -3.41 20.76 -7.39
C ILE A 357 -3.01 20.51 -8.84
N ALA A 358 -2.03 19.62 -9.05
CA ALA A 358 -1.65 19.17 -10.38
C ALA A 358 -2.59 18.03 -10.82
N HIS A 359 -3.05 18.08 -12.07
CA HIS A 359 -3.92 17.06 -12.64
C HIS A 359 -3.61 16.83 -14.12
N ALA A 360 -3.90 15.63 -14.61
CA ALA A 360 -3.70 15.24 -16.00
C ALA A 360 -4.89 14.42 -16.52
N PRO A 361 -5.10 14.37 -17.85
CA PRO A 361 -5.98 13.39 -18.48
C PRO A 361 -5.61 11.96 -18.07
N LEU A 362 -6.59 11.07 -18.03
CA LEU A 362 -6.33 9.65 -17.74
C LEU A 362 -5.53 9.01 -18.89
N GLY A 363 -4.45 8.29 -18.54
CA GLY A 363 -3.70 7.48 -19.50
C GLY A 363 -4.40 6.17 -19.90
N ARG A 364 -5.55 5.86 -19.28
CA ARG A 364 -6.37 4.66 -19.55
C ARG A 364 -7.83 4.88 -19.15
N PRO A 365 -8.77 4.04 -19.62
CA PRO A 365 -10.17 4.11 -19.20
C PRO A 365 -10.33 3.96 -17.68
N PHE A 366 -11.30 4.68 -17.11
CA PHE A 366 -11.53 4.71 -15.67
C PHE A 366 -12.04 3.37 -15.11
N GLU A 367 -12.69 2.53 -15.93
CA GLU A 367 -13.30 1.25 -15.51
C GLU A 367 -12.29 0.29 -14.85
N GLY A 368 -11.00 0.43 -15.14
CA GLY A 368 -9.91 -0.32 -14.52
C GLY A 368 -9.25 0.36 -13.32
N LEU A 369 -9.72 1.53 -12.91
CA LEU A 369 -9.15 2.38 -11.87
C LEU A 369 -10.06 2.49 -10.64
N GLY A 370 -9.45 2.68 -9.48
CA GLY A 370 -10.12 2.94 -8.21
C GLY A 370 -9.90 4.38 -7.77
N HIS A 371 -10.90 4.95 -7.10
CA HIS A 371 -10.75 6.23 -6.45
C HIS A 371 -9.78 6.15 -5.27
N PHE A 372 -9.04 7.23 -5.05
CA PHE A 372 -8.20 7.38 -3.86
C PHE A 372 -9.06 7.70 -2.62
N HIS A 373 -8.79 7.02 -1.52
CA HIS A 373 -9.43 7.26 -0.22
C HIS A 373 -8.36 7.44 0.85
N ALA A 374 -8.56 8.44 1.72
CA ALA A 374 -7.75 8.64 2.92
C ALA A 374 -8.64 9.13 4.06
N LYS A 375 -8.52 8.49 5.21
CA LYS A 375 -9.32 8.77 6.40
C LYS A 375 -8.42 8.86 7.61
N TRP A 376 -8.73 9.82 8.45
CA TRP A 376 -8.11 9.98 9.76
C TRP A 376 -9.11 9.63 10.85
N HIS A 377 -8.65 8.91 11.87
CA HIS A 377 -9.39 8.72 13.11
C HIS A 377 -8.41 8.46 14.26
N ARG A 378 -8.91 8.66 15.48
CA ARG A 378 -8.28 8.25 16.74
C ARG A 378 -9.26 7.46 17.59
N ASP A 379 -10.30 6.94 16.96
CA ASP A 379 -11.48 6.42 17.62
C ASP A 379 -11.20 5.02 18.15
N THR A 380 -11.78 4.70 19.31
CA THR A 380 -11.87 3.34 19.81
C THR A 380 -13.19 2.76 19.34
N PHE A 381 -13.13 1.89 18.34
CA PHE A 381 -14.33 1.20 17.89
C PHE A 381 -14.63 0.00 18.78
N PRO A 382 -15.90 -0.29 19.10
CA PRO A 382 -16.27 -1.54 19.73
C PRO A 382 -15.82 -2.73 18.88
N LEU A 383 -15.25 -3.72 19.55
CA LEU A 383 -14.77 -4.97 18.97
C LEU A 383 -15.38 -6.16 19.73
N PRO A 384 -15.61 -7.30 19.06
CA PRO A 384 -15.89 -8.57 19.72
C PRO A 384 -14.81 -8.88 20.77
N ALA A 385 -15.20 -9.52 21.88
CA ALA A 385 -14.27 -9.78 22.99
C ALA A 385 -13.10 -10.69 22.58
N ASP A 386 -13.29 -11.57 21.60
CA ASP A 386 -12.27 -12.45 21.05
C ASP A 386 -11.31 -11.75 20.07
N ARG A 387 -11.54 -10.45 19.77
CA ARG A 387 -10.64 -9.60 18.95
C ARG A 387 -9.72 -8.71 19.78
N TRP A 388 -9.77 -8.78 21.11
CA TRP A 388 -8.83 -8.04 21.95
C TRP A 388 -7.39 -8.53 21.68
N PRO A 389 -6.38 -7.65 21.55
CA PRO A 389 -6.37 -6.20 21.81
C PRO A 389 -6.38 -5.31 20.55
N ASP A 390 -7.03 -5.71 19.46
CA ASP A 390 -6.94 -4.98 18.19
C ASP A 390 -7.32 -3.49 18.28
N TRP A 391 -6.69 -2.68 17.41
CA TRP A 391 -7.15 -1.35 17.06
C TRP A 391 -7.49 -1.28 15.57
N VAL A 392 -8.67 -0.78 15.26
CA VAL A 392 -9.19 -0.79 13.89
C VAL A 392 -8.48 0.26 13.04
N MET A 393 -7.61 -0.16 12.13
CA MET A 393 -6.97 0.76 11.19
C MET A 393 -7.93 1.23 10.08
N LEU A 394 -8.70 0.31 9.48
CA LEU A 394 -9.59 0.58 8.35
C LEU A 394 -10.86 -0.27 8.40
N ARG A 395 -12.01 0.35 8.10
CA ARG A 395 -13.30 -0.32 7.82
C ARG A 395 -13.79 0.10 6.45
N THR A 396 -13.85 -0.83 5.51
CA THR A 396 -14.31 -0.54 4.13
C THR A 396 -14.89 -1.79 3.49
N GLN A 397 -15.61 -1.61 2.38
CA GLN A 397 -16.12 -2.66 1.52
C GLN A 397 -15.90 -2.25 0.06
N GLY A 398 -15.50 -3.19 -0.79
CA GLY A 398 -15.28 -2.96 -2.21
C GLY A 398 -14.04 -3.67 -2.74
N ARG A 399 -13.70 -3.39 -4.00
CA ARG A 399 -12.49 -3.88 -4.68
C ARG A 399 -11.48 -2.75 -4.74
N GLY A 400 -10.26 -2.98 -4.26
CA GLY A 400 -9.22 -1.96 -4.25
C GLY A 400 -7.94 -2.46 -3.59
N ARG A 401 -7.00 -1.54 -3.34
CA ARG A 401 -5.72 -1.82 -2.68
C ARG A 401 -5.62 -1.01 -1.39
N PHE A 402 -5.13 -1.65 -0.34
CA PHE A 402 -4.69 -0.94 0.85
C PHE A 402 -3.25 -0.47 0.63
N CYS A 403 -3.05 0.83 0.46
CA CYS A 403 -1.75 1.39 0.05
C CYS A 403 -0.85 1.84 1.21
N GLY A 404 -1.38 1.91 2.44
CA GLY A 404 -0.58 2.22 3.62
C GLY A 404 -1.38 2.84 4.77
N VAL A 405 -0.66 3.06 5.86
CA VAL A 405 -1.14 3.71 7.08
C VAL A 405 -0.02 4.59 7.63
N MET A 406 -0.37 5.78 8.10
CA MET A 406 0.48 6.54 9.02
C MET A 406 -0.09 6.33 10.42
N LEU A 407 0.73 5.76 11.31
CA LEU A 407 0.37 5.51 12.70
C LEU A 407 1.19 6.44 13.59
N HIS A 408 0.51 7.32 14.33
CA HIS A 408 1.12 8.14 15.36
C HIS A 408 0.76 7.59 16.74
N VAL A 409 1.76 7.09 17.47
CA VAL A 409 1.58 6.52 18.80
C VAL A 409 2.09 7.51 19.85
N TRP A 410 1.19 7.95 20.73
CA TRP A 410 1.56 8.72 21.91
C TRP A 410 1.75 7.76 23.10
N ASN A 411 3.01 7.43 23.40
CA ASN A 411 3.38 6.53 24.50
C ASN A 411 4.12 7.27 25.65
N PRO A 412 3.42 8.09 26.46
CA PRO A 412 4.06 8.92 27.49
C PRO A 412 4.65 8.10 28.64
N ARG A 413 4.24 6.84 28.83
CA ARG A 413 4.78 5.95 29.87
C ARG A 413 6.12 5.32 29.46
N GLY A 414 6.52 5.45 28.20
CA GLY A 414 7.72 4.79 27.66
C GLY A 414 7.53 3.28 27.51
N GLY A 415 8.64 2.58 27.26
CA GLY A 415 8.64 1.14 26.98
C GLY A 415 8.27 0.80 25.53
N TRP A 416 8.40 -0.47 25.20
CA TRP A 416 8.05 -1.01 23.89
C TRP A 416 6.52 -1.09 23.75
N TRP A 417 6.00 -0.58 22.63
CA TRP A 417 4.56 -0.54 22.34
C TRP A 417 4.16 -1.40 21.14
N GLY A 418 5.14 -1.88 20.37
CA GLY A 418 4.94 -2.55 19.08
C GLY A 418 4.87 -4.07 19.18
N GLU A 419 4.39 -4.63 20.29
CA GLU A 419 4.14 -6.07 20.41
C GLU A 419 2.94 -6.52 19.54
N GLY A 420 2.01 -5.62 19.22
CA GLY A 420 0.87 -5.94 18.36
C GLY A 420 1.28 -6.24 16.92
N ASP A 421 0.72 -7.32 16.37
CA ASP A 421 0.94 -7.83 15.01
C ASP A 421 0.27 -7.04 13.87
#